data_AF-A0A7G3FKJ2-F1
#
_entry.id   AF-A0A7G3FKJ2-F1
#
_cell.length_a   1.000
_cell.length_b   1.000
_cell.length_c   1.000
_cell.angle_alpha   90.00
_cell.angle_beta   90.00
_cell.angle_gamma   90.00
#
_symmetry.space_group_name_H-M   'P 1'
#
loop_
_entity.id
_entity.type
_entity.pdbx_description
1 polymer ?
#
loop_
_entity_poly.entity_id
_entity_poly.type
_entity_poly.pdbx_seq_one_letter_code
_entity_poly.pdbx_strand_id
1 'polypeptide(L)'
;MSILEKAIYAAQQSDIAFTKFIKPNDTGSTGAHQAGFHLHKDSWPLFFDTPGTKGSNKDLFATIKWQDDFETDSRFIYYGVGTRNEYRLTRFGRGFPYLTDDNVGDLLILVKKATDYFEGYVLSSDEDIEDFFAALNISSTETNGIIPKQLEQSSEDKLLQCFIEYIKSLNIDFPPTLDLATNARNCYINSFGITTNQTKSNPDKEILNWLGAEYELFKTIENDRYSELIRKPFASVEDLVKSANTILNRRKSRAGKSLEHHLEEIFKISELTFQTQVITENNKKPDFLFPNIEAYNDSKFDDKKLVLLASKTTCKDRWRQILNEADRIKTKHLFTLQQGISKNQLNEMNKYGVQLVVPKSYLNSFPQEFRGNILTLEKFVGYVNTTQE
;
A
#
# COMPACT_ATOMS: atom_id res chain seq x y z
N MET A 1 -10.60 2.28 3.99
CA MET A 1 -9.90 3.56 3.91
C MET A 1 -10.42 4.50 4.99
N SER A 2 -9.54 5.21 5.67
CA SER A 2 -9.87 6.33 6.55
C SER A 2 -10.51 7.47 5.76
N ILE A 3 -11.10 8.46 6.43
CA ILE A 3 -11.64 9.66 5.75
C ILE A 3 -10.51 10.42 5.04
N LEU A 4 -9.35 10.55 5.68
CA LEU A 4 -8.15 11.14 5.09
C LEU A 4 -7.77 10.45 3.76
N GLU A 5 -7.60 9.12 3.77
CA GLU A 5 -7.24 8.35 2.59
C GLU A 5 -8.27 8.52 1.46
N LYS A 6 -9.57 8.53 1.80
CA LYS A 6 -10.64 8.78 0.82
C LYS A 6 -10.58 10.19 0.26
N ALA A 7 -10.33 11.19 1.09
CA ALA A 7 -10.27 12.59 0.67
C ALA A 7 -9.08 12.86 -0.25
N ILE A 8 -7.89 12.33 0.09
CA ILE A 8 -6.69 12.40 -0.75
C ILE A 8 -6.98 11.76 -2.11
N TYR A 9 -7.43 10.50 -2.09
CA TYR A 9 -7.75 9.76 -3.31
C TYR A 9 -8.81 10.49 -4.16
N ALA A 10 -9.89 10.97 -3.54
CA ALA A 10 -10.95 11.67 -4.25
C ALA A 10 -10.44 12.96 -4.93
N ALA A 11 -9.62 13.74 -4.22
CA ALA A 11 -9.03 14.98 -4.73
C ALA A 11 -8.05 14.73 -5.89
N GLN A 12 -7.20 13.70 -5.79
CA GLN A 12 -6.23 13.34 -6.84
C GLN A 12 -6.90 12.84 -8.13
N GLN A 13 -7.99 12.07 -8.01
CA GLN A 13 -8.69 11.48 -9.15
C GLN A 13 -9.65 12.45 -9.85
N SER A 14 -9.94 13.60 -9.24
CA SER A 14 -10.87 14.57 -9.80
C SER A 14 -10.18 15.56 -10.74
N ASP A 15 -10.91 16.04 -11.74
CA ASP A 15 -10.45 17.13 -12.58
C ASP A 15 -10.26 18.44 -11.81
N ILE A 16 -11.06 18.65 -10.76
CA ILE A 16 -11.03 19.87 -9.98
C ILE A 16 -11.53 19.61 -8.55
N ALA A 17 -10.71 19.98 -7.59
CA ALA A 17 -11.03 19.93 -6.16
C ALA A 17 -10.72 21.28 -5.50
N PHE A 18 -11.35 21.53 -4.36
CA PHE A 18 -11.26 22.77 -3.62
C PHE A 18 -11.07 22.47 -2.14
N THR A 19 -10.27 23.28 -1.46
CA THR A 19 -10.08 23.17 -0.01
C THR A 19 -10.19 24.51 0.67
N LYS A 20 -10.71 24.51 1.90
CA LYS A 20 -10.93 25.71 2.72
C LYS A 20 -11.01 25.36 4.20
N PHE A 21 -10.42 26.18 5.06
CA PHE A 21 -10.76 26.18 6.48
C PHE A 21 -12.13 26.81 6.75
N ILE A 22 -12.97 26.10 7.50
CA ILE A 22 -14.29 26.58 7.92
C ILE A 22 -14.12 27.80 8.84
N LYS A 23 -14.80 28.90 8.51
CA LYS A 23 -14.72 30.17 9.24
C LYS A 23 -15.96 30.40 10.11
N PRO A 24 -15.89 31.22 11.17
CA PRO A 24 -17.05 31.56 12.01
C PRO A 24 -18.25 32.16 11.25
N ASN A 25 -18.00 32.84 10.13
CA ASN A 25 -19.06 33.39 9.28
C ASN A 25 -19.78 32.34 8.42
N ASP A 26 -19.19 31.16 8.26
CA ASP A 26 -19.79 30.08 7.49
C ASP A 26 -20.88 29.37 8.33
N THR A 27 -20.60 29.13 9.61
CA THR A 27 -21.45 28.41 10.59
C THR A 27 -22.65 29.23 11.08
N GLY A 28 -22.66 30.54 10.83
CA GLY A 28 -23.74 31.44 11.23
C GLY A 28 -23.64 31.95 12.67
N SER A 29 -22.55 31.66 13.38
CA SER A 29 -22.29 32.05 14.78
C SER A 29 -22.24 33.57 14.99
N THR A 30 -22.05 34.34 13.91
CA THR A 30 -21.99 35.81 13.95
C THR A 30 -23.37 36.49 13.90
N GLY A 31 -24.46 35.73 13.94
CA GLY A 31 -25.83 36.28 13.94
C GLY A 31 -26.28 36.85 12.59
N ALA A 32 -25.50 36.64 11.54
CA ALA A 32 -25.85 37.05 10.18
C ALA A 32 -26.92 36.11 9.58
N HIS A 33 -27.85 36.67 8.81
CA HIS A 33 -29.01 35.97 8.23
C HIS A 33 -28.68 34.83 7.23
N GLN A 34 -27.41 34.51 6.95
CA GLN A 34 -27.06 33.53 5.93
C GLN A 34 -25.91 32.63 6.38
N ALA A 35 -26.28 31.42 6.81
CA ALA A 35 -25.36 30.32 7.05
C ALA A 35 -25.01 29.61 5.73
N GLY A 36 -23.76 29.15 5.61
CA GLY A 36 -23.24 28.39 4.48
C GLY A 36 -21.81 28.79 4.13
N PHE A 37 -21.06 27.83 3.58
CA PHE A 37 -19.63 28.01 3.30
C PHE A 37 -19.41 29.08 2.23
N HIS A 38 -18.75 30.18 2.58
CA HIS A 38 -18.26 31.16 1.64
C HIS A 38 -17.15 30.54 0.78
N LEU A 39 -17.21 30.71 -0.53
CA LEU A 39 -16.22 30.16 -1.47
C LEU A 39 -15.40 31.30 -2.08
N HIS A 40 -14.13 31.02 -2.40
CA HIS A 40 -13.26 32.03 -2.99
C HIS A 40 -13.79 32.47 -4.37
N LYS A 41 -13.50 33.71 -4.77
CA LYS A 41 -14.02 34.26 -6.02
C LYS A 41 -13.54 33.47 -7.23
N ASP A 42 -12.32 32.96 -7.16
CA ASP A 42 -11.67 32.21 -8.24
C ASP A 42 -12.01 30.71 -8.21
N SER A 43 -12.81 30.23 -7.25
CA SER A 43 -13.25 28.83 -7.23
C SER A 43 -14.46 28.57 -8.12
N TRP A 44 -14.95 29.58 -8.86
CA TRP A 44 -16.08 29.43 -9.78
C TRP A 44 -15.94 28.27 -10.78
N PRO A 45 -14.75 27.88 -11.29
CA PRO A 45 -14.63 26.75 -12.21
C PRO A 45 -15.05 25.41 -11.59
N LEU A 46 -15.06 25.30 -10.25
CA LEU A 46 -15.54 24.12 -9.54
C LEU A 46 -17.02 23.84 -9.85
N PHE A 47 -17.86 24.88 -9.91
CA PHE A 47 -19.32 24.73 -9.94
C PHE A 47 -20.02 25.53 -11.06
N PHE A 48 -19.32 26.37 -11.83
CA PHE A 48 -19.90 27.13 -12.94
C PHE A 48 -18.99 27.12 -14.18
N ASP A 49 -19.60 27.19 -15.36
CA ASP A 49 -18.87 27.31 -16.64
C ASP A 49 -18.34 28.72 -16.90
N THR A 50 -18.94 29.72 -16.25
CA THR A 50 -18.55 31.12 -16.33
C THR A 50 -18.64 31.79 -14.97
N PRO A 51 -17.77 32.77 -14.66
CA PRO A 51 -17.86 33.52 -13.42
C PRO A 51 -19.20 34.27 -13.34
N GLY A 52 -19.67 34.48 -12.12
CA GLY A 52 -20.82 35.32 -11.84
C GLY A 52 -20.59 36.78 -12.19
N THR A 53 -21.63 37.44 -12.69
CA THR A 53 -21.59 38.85 -13.11
C THR A 53 -22.37 39.71 -12.12
N LYS A 54 -21.74 40.75 -11.57
CA LYS A 54 -22.40 41.69 -10.66
C LYS A 54 -23.65 42.28 -11.33
N GLY A 55 -24.78 42.24 -10.63
CA GLY A 55 -26.11 42.60 -11.13
C GLY A 55 -27.07 41.43 -11.26
N SER A 56 -26.60 40.18 -11.25
CA SER A 56 -27.45 38.99 -11.26
C SER A 56 -26.97 37.93 -10.26
N ASN A 57 -27.88 37.04 -9.86
CA ASN A 57 -27.53 35.83 -9.12
C ASN A 57 -27.34 34.67 -10.11
N LYS A 58 -26.54 33.67 -9.73
CA LYS A 58 -26.33 32.45 -10.50
C LYS A 58 -26.37 31.25 -9.58
N ASP A 59 -27.01 30.17 -10.01
CA ASP A 59 -27.33 29.01 -9.18
C ASP A 59 -26.96 27.69 -9.85
N LEU A 60 -26.41 26.77 -9.06
CA LEU A 60 -26.30 25.35 -9.39
C LEU A 60 -26.81 24.55 -8.19
N PHE A 61 -27.80 23.70 -8.43
CA PHE A 61 -28.21 22.68 -7.46
C PHE A 61 -27.41 21.42 -7.72
N ALA A 62 -26.89 20.81 -6.66
CA ALA A 62 -26.01 19.67 -6.75
C ALA A 62 -26.18 18.74 -5.55
N THR A 63 -26.01 17.44 -5.79
CA THR A 63 -25.93 16.44 -4.73
C THR A 63 -24.49 16.36 -4.25
N ILE A 64 -24.30 16.42 -2.93
CA ILE A 64 -22.98 16.25 -2.29
C ILE A 64 -23.02 15.07 -1.36
N LYS A 65 -22.15 14.08 -1.60
CA LYS A 65 -21.90 12.94 -0.71
C LYS A 65 -20.82 13.29 0.32
N TRP A 66 -21.19 13.34 1.59
CA TRP A 66 -20.33 13.75 2.69
C TRP A 66 -19.70 12.56 3.40
N GLN A 67 -18.39 12.63 3.65
CA GLN A 67 -17.61 11.60 4.37
C GLN A 67 -17.76 10.17 3.83
N ASP A 68 -18.21 10.02 2.58
CA ASP A 68 -18.61 8.74 1.98
C ASP A 68 -19.73 8.01 2.78
N ASP A 69 -20.63 8.77 3.41
CA ASP A 69 -21.69 8.27 4.29
C ASP A 69 -23.10 8.69 3.83
N PHE A 70 -23.39 10.00 3.79
CA PHE A 70 -24.73 10.52 3.47
C PHE A 70 -24.70 11.62 2.41
N GLU A 71 -25.86 11.91 1.80
CA GLU A 71 -25.99 12.92 0.73
C GLU A 71 -26.84 14.12 1.13
N THR A 72 -26.61 15.25 0.47
CA THR A 72 -27.39 16.50 0.65
C THR A 72 -27.72 17.13 -0.71
N ASP A 73 -28.93 17.70 -0.81
CA ASP A 73 -29.36 18.52 -1.95
C ASP A 73 -28.90 19.97 -1.78
N SER A 74 -27.63 20.21 -2.09
CA SER A 74 -26.95 21.48 -1.87
C SER A 74 -27.14 22.47 -3.03
N ARG A 75 -26.76 23.74 -2.77
CA ARG A 75 -26.83 24.83 -3.74
C ARG A 75 -25.56 25.66 -3.72
N PHE A 76 -24.83 25.65 -4.83
CA PHE A 76 -23.82 26.66 -5.13
C PHE A 76 -24.52 27.91 -5.67
N ILE A 77 -24.27 29.06 -5.06
CA ILE A 77 -24.89 30.33 -5.43
C ILE A 77 -23.86 31.45 -5.52
N TYR A 78 -23.94 32.24 -6.58
CA TYR A 78 -23.32 33.55 -6.67
C TYR A 78 -24.35 34.62 -6.32
N TYR A 79 -24.06 35.43 -5.30
CA TYR A 79 -24.84 36.61 -4.93
C TYR A 79 -24.23 37.86 -5.58
N GLY A 80 -24.82 38.32 -6.68
CA GLY A 80 -24.38 39.52 -7.41
C GLY A 80 -25.34 40.71 -7.34
N VAL A 81 -26.52 40.54 -6.72
CA VAL A 81 -27.54 41.60 -6.60
C VAL A 81 -27.30 42.48 -5.37
N GLY A 82 -27.55 43.78 -5.49
CA GLY A 82 -27.40 44.75 -4.40
C GLY A 82 -25.94 45.05 -4.08
N THR A 83 -25.58 45.00 -2.79
CA THR A 83 -24.20 45.24 -2.33
C THR A 83 -23.30 44.00 -2.41
N ARG A 84 -23.86 42.84 -2.77
CA ARG A 84 -23.16 41.55 -2.70
C ARG A 84 -22.39 41.23 -3.98
N ASN A 85 -21.31 40.47 -3.78
CA ASN A 85 -20.44 39.97 -4.85
C ASN A 85 -19.63 38.77 -4.31
N GLU A 86 -20.31 37.69 -3.95
CA GLU A 86 -19.71 36.53 -3.28
C GLU A 86 -20.31 35.20 -3.75
N TYR A 87 -19.54 34.11 -3.60
CA TYR A 87 -20.01 32.75 -3.84
C TYR A 87 -20.23 32.02 -2.51
N ARG A 88 -21.26 31.19 -2.44
CA ARG A 88 -21.55 30.35 -1.29
C ARG A 88 -22.03 28.96 -1.68
N LEU A 89 -21.73 28.00 -0.84
CA LEU A 89 -22.38 26.69 -0.80
C LEU A 89 -23.39 26.66 0.36
N THR A 90 -24.63 26.30 0.06
CA THR A 90 -25.77 26.39 0.98
C THR A 90 -26.71 25.19 0.82
N ARG A 91 -27.81 25.15 1.60
CA ARG A 91 -28.91 24.17 1.49
C ARG A 91 -28.53 22.74 1.90
N PHE A 92 -27.80 22.57 2.99
CA PHE A 92 -27.39 21.24 3.49
C PHE A 92 -28.50 20.42 4.17
N GLY A 93 -29.69 20.99 4.37
CA GLY A 93 -30.76 20.38 5.17
C GLY A 93 -30.68 20.73 6.66
N ARG A 94 -31.64 20.22 7.45
CA ARG A 94 -31.65 20.44 8.91
C ARG A 94 -30.68 19.46 9.58
N GLY A 95 -29.89 19.97 10.53
CA GLY A 95 -28.99 19.13 11.33
C GLY A 95 -27.73 18.70 10.60
N PHE A 96 -27.28 19.45 9.58
CA PHE A 96 -26.03 19.15 8.90
C PHE A 96 -24.84 19.26 9.89
N PRO A 97 -24.07 18.18 10.11
CA PRO A 97 -23.16 18.07 11.24
C PRO A 97 -21.88 18.90 11.10
N TYR A 98 -21.55 19.37 9.89
CA TYR A 98 -20.29 20.07 9.61
C TYR A 98 -20.46 21.60 9.43
N LEU A 99 -21.60 22.15 9.83
CA LEU A 99 -21.87 23.59 9.81
C LEU A 99 -22.23 24.07 11.23
N THR A 100 -21.42 23.67 12.20
CA THR A 100 -21.55 24.04 13.61
C THR A 100 -20.30 24.75 14.11
N ASP A 101 -20.41 25.44 15.25
CA ASP A 101 -19.28 26.17 15.85
C ASP A 101 -18.09 25.25 16.18
N ASP A 102 -18.36 23.98 16.46
CA ASP A 102 -17.34 22.97 16.77
C ASP A 102 -16.46 22.64 15.55
N ASN A 103 -16.90 22.98 14.34
CA ASN A 103 -16.15 22.74 13.10
C ASN A 103 -15.36 23.96 12.63
N VAL A 104 -15.35 25.06 13.37
CA VAL A 104 -14.54 26.22 13.01
C VAL A 104 -13.07 25.84 13.12
N GLY A 105 -12.33 26.01 12.02
CA GLY A 105 -10.93 25.56 11.91
C GLY A 105 -10.76 24.20 11.24
N ASP A 106 -11.82 23.43 11.04
CA ASP A 106 -11.76 22.18 10.28
C ASP A 106 -11.48 22.46 8.79
N LEU A 107 -10.85 21.50 8.11
CA LEU A 107 -10.57 21.57 6.68
C LEU A 107 -11.72 20.98 5.88
N LEU A 108 -12.46 21.84 5.18
CA LEU A 108 -13.45 21.45 4.17
C LEU A 108 -12.75 21.15 2.85
N ILE A 109 -13.09 20.01 2.25
CA ILE A 109 -12.63 19.56 0.94
C ILE A 109 -13.86 19.26 0.08
N LEU A 110 -13.89 19.81 -1.14
CA LEU A 110 -14.96 19.58 -2.12
C LEU A 110 -14.35 19.07 -3.41
N VAL A 111 -14.89 17.98 -3.93
CA VAL A 111 -14.36 17.27 -5.10
C VAL A 111 -15.46 17.14 -6.14
N LYS A 112 -15.25 17.70 -7.34
CA LYS A 112 -16.22 17.56 -8.43
C LYS A 112 -16.12 16.18 -9.06
N LYS A 113 -17.26 15.48 -9.20
CA LYS A 113 -17.33 14.18 -9.86
C LYS A 113 -18.16 14.22 -11.14
N ALA A 114 -19.19 15.04 -11.17
CA ALA A 114 -19.98 15.35 -12.36
C ALA A 114 -20.40 16.83 -12.34
N THR A 115 -21.23 17.25 -13.30
CA THR A 115 -21.75 18.62 -13.37
C THR A 115 -22.51 19.03 -12.11
N ASP A 116 -23.29 18.12 -11.54
CA ASP A 116 -24.19 18.31 -10.40
C ASP A 116 -23.94 17.29 -9.26
N TYR A 117 -22.81 16.57 -9.28
CA TYR A 117 -22.44 15.60 -8.26
C TYR A 117 -21.04 15.86 -7.70
N PHE A 118 -20.94 15.93 -6.37
CA PHE A 118 -19.69 16.20 -5.65
C PHE A 118 -19.52 15.26 -4.47
N GLU A 119 -18.26 15.07 -4.07
CA GLU A 119 -17.90 14.48 -2.78
C GLU A 119 -17.38 15.58 -1.86
N GLY A 120 -17.77 15.53 -0.59
CA GLY A 120 -17.39 16.48 0.44
C GLY A 120 -16.75 15.79 1.64
N TYR A 121 -15.62 16.31 2.12
CA TYR A 121 -14.93 15.80 3.29
C TYR A 121 -14.62 16.93 4.26
N VAL A 122 -14.61 16.61 5.54
CA VAL A 122 -14.23 17.54 6.61
C VAL A 122 -13.24 16.83 7.52
N LEU A 123 -12.03 17.37 7.64
CA LEU A 123 -10.96 16.87 8.51
C LEU A 123 -10.82 17.80 9.71
N SER A 124 -10.86 17.25 10.91
CA SER A 124 -10.81 18.02 12.16
C SER A 124 -9.51 17.80 12.98
N SER A 125 -8.72 16.78 12.64
CA SER A 125 -7.44 16.52 13.31
C SER A 125 -6.32 17.30 12.63
N ASP A 126 -5.47 17.97 13.41
CA ASP A 126 -4.26 18.63 12.88
C ASP A 126 -3.37 17.65 12.11
N GLU A 127 -3.23 16.41 12.59
CA GLU A 127 -2.44 15.35 11.93
C GLU A 127 -3.03 14.99 10.56
N ASP A 128 -4.35 14.79 10.46
CA ASP A 128 -5.01 14.47 9.19
C ASP A 128 -4.90 15.64 8.19
N ILE A 129 -4.98 16.88 8.69
CA ILE A 129 -4.87 18.09 7.87
C ILE A 129 -3.45 18.23 7.32
N GLU A 130 -2.42 18.05 8.17
CA GLU A 130 -1.02 18.09 7.76
C GLU A 130 -0.70 16.99 6.74
N ASP A 131 -1.17 15.77 6.97
CA ASP A 131 -0.98 14.65 6.05
C ASP A 131 -1.70 14.86 4.71
N PHE A 132 -2.90 15.45 4.72
CA PHE A 132 -3.62 15.80 3.49
C PHE A 132 -2.85 16.82 2.65
N PHE A 133 -2.31 17.86 3.30
CA PHE A 133 -1.49 18.87 2.64
C PHE A 133 -0.19 18.30 2.11
N ALA A 134 0.48 17.43 2.89
CA ALA A 134 1.69 16.75 2.45
C ALA A 134 1.44 15.87 1.22
N ALA A 135 0.36 15.11 1.21
CA ALA A 135 0.00 14.22 0.09
C ALA A 135 -0.28 14.99 -1.21
N LEU A 136 -0.95 16.15 -1.11
CA LEU A 136 -1.28 16.96 -2.28
C LEU A 136 -0.24 18.04 -2.61
N ASN A 137 0.84 18.13 -1.82
CA ASN A 137 1.88 19.15 -1.94
C ASN A 137 1.30 20.59 -1.89
N ILE A 138 0.39 20.83 -0.95
CA ILE A 138 -0.27 22.12 -0.72
C ILE A 138 0.36 22.77 0.53
N SER A 139 0.64 24.06 0.49
CA SER A 139 1.00 24.78 1.72
C SER A 139 -0.24 25.12 2.56
N SER A 140 -0.14 25.07 3.89
CA SER A 140 -1.22 25.50 4.80
C SER A 140 -1.63 26.97 4.61
N THR A 141 -0.77 27.79 3.99
CA THR A 141 -1.07 29.18 3.61
C THR A 141 -1.81 29.32 2.27
N GLU A 142 -1.89 28.26 1.47
CA GLU A 142 -2.50 28.22 0.13
C GLU A 142 -3.90 27.57 0.13
N THR A 143 -4.66 27.80 1.20
CA THR A 143 -6.02 27.27 1.37
C THR A 143 -7.09 28.26 0.90
N ASN A 144 -8.36 27.83 0.88
CA ASN A 144 -9.48 28.58 0.32
C ASN A 144 -9.31 28.83 -1.19
N GLY A 145 -9.00 27.76 -1.92
CA GLY A 145 -8.67 27.79 -3.34
C GLY A 145 -8.83 26.42 -4.01
N ILE A 146 -8.69 26.42 -5.34
CA ILE A 146 -8.64 25.18 -6.12
C ILE A 146 -7.31 24.47 -5.81
N ILE A 147 -7.40 23.18 -5.52
CA ILE A 147 -6.23 22.32 -5.31
C ILE A 147 -5.47 22.23 -6.65
N PRO A 148 -4.17 22.55 -6.70
CA PRO A 148 -3.37 22.38 -7.91
C PRO A 148 -3.42 20.93 -8.38
N LYS A 149 -3.89 20.69 -9.61
CA LYS A 149 -3.88 19.35 -10.19
C LYS A 149 -2.43 18.91 -10.35
N GLN A 150 -2.02 17.85 -9.66
CA GLN A 150 -0.78 17.17 -9.99
C GLN A 150 -1.00 16.57 -11.38
N LEU A 151 -0.38 17.18 -12.40
CA LEU A 151 -0.59 16.83 -13.82
C LEU A 151 -0.17 15.39 -14.16
N GLU A 152 0.51 14.71 -13.24
CA GLU A 152 0.85 13.29 -13.33
C GLU A 152 0.35 12.56 -12.08
N GLN A 153 -0.53 11.59 -12.28
CA GLN A 153 -0.89 10.62 -11.23
C GLN A 153 0.41 9.95 -10.77
N SER A 154 0.71 10.06 -9.48
CA SER A 154 1.94 9.49 -8.92
C SER A 154 1.96 7.97 -9.11
N SER A 155 3.15 7.36 -9.06
CA SER A 155 3.26 5.90 -9.12
C SER A 155 2.54 5.23 -7.95
N GLU A 156 2.50 5.89 -6.80
CA GLU A 156 1.76 5.47 -5.62
C GLU A 156 0.25 5.47 -5.85
N ASP A 157 -0.29 6.50 -6.52
CA ASP A 157 -1.72 6.57 -6.84
C ASP A 157 -2.12 5.50 -7.87
N LYS A 158 -1.27 5.23 -8.86
CA LYS A 158 -1.49 4.14 -9.84
C LYS A 158 -1.48 2.77 -9.15
N LEU A 159 -0.60 2.59 -8.16
CA LEU A 159 -0.52 1.36 -7.38
C LEU A 159 -1.80 1.15 -6.57
N LEU A 160 -2.26 2.18 -5.86
CA LEU A 160 -3.49 2.14 -5.08
C LEU A 160 -4.71 1.87 -5.98
N GLN A 161 -4.78 2.53 -7.13
CA GLN A 161 -5.84 2.30 -8.11
C GLN A 161 -5.88 0.83 -8.57
N CYS A 162 -4.72 0.27 -8.91
CA CYS A 162 -4.60 -1.12 -9.32
C CYS A 162 -5.07 -2.10 -8.21
N PHE A 163 -4.74 -1.81 -6.95
CA PHE A 163 -5.23 -2.59 -5.81
C PHE A 163 -6.75 -2.52 -5.66
N ILE A 164 -7.34 -1.33 -5.78
CA ILE A 164 -8.79 -1.14 -5.68
C ILE A 164 -9.52 -1.91 -6.79
N GLU A 165 -9.02 -1.86 -8.03
CA GLU A 165 -9.58 -2.60 -9.16
C GLU A 165 -9.50 -4.11 -8.93
N TYR A 166 -8.36 -4.61 -8.44
CA TYR A 166 -8.23 -6.01 -8.09
C TYR A 166 -9.23 -6.42 -7.01
N ILE A 167 -9.36 -5.66 -5.92
CA ILE A 167 -10.30 -5.94 -4.82
C ILE A 167 -11.75 -6.01 -5.31
N LYS A 168 -12.15 -5.08 -6.19
CA LYS A 168 -13.49 -5.06 -6.81
C LYS A 168 -13.73 -6.28 -7.71
N SER A 169 -12.69 -6.84 -8.30
CA SER A 169 -12.78 -8.03 -9.15
C SER A 169 -12.88 -9.37 -8.38
N LEU A 170 -12.59 -9.37 -7.08
CA LEU A 170 -12.54 -10.59 -6.28
C LEU A 170 -13.94 -11.12 -5.94
N ASN A 171 -14.21 -12.37 -6.33
CA ASN A 171 -15.42 -13.12 -5.92
C ASN A 171 -15.22 -13.95 -4.64
N ILE A 172 -14.05 -13.84 -4.01
CA ILE A 172 -13.67 -14.58 -2.81
C ILE A 172 -13.12 -13.59 -1.78
N ASP A 173 -13.31 -13.90 -0.49
CA ASP A 173 -12.86 -13.02 0.60
C ASP A 173 -11.34 -12.82 0.56
N PHE A 174 -10.62 -13.95 0.42
CA PHE A 174 -9.17 -13.99 0.50
C PHE A 174 -8.59 -14.85 -0.62
N PRO A 175 -7.98 -14.24 -1.64
CA PRO A 175 -7.34 -14.99 -2.72
C PRO A 175 -6.14 -15.82 -2.26
N PRO A 176 -5.77 -16.87 -3.01
CA PRO A 176 -4.53 -17.62 -2.85
C PRO A 176 -3.29 -16.71 -2.77
N THR A 177 -2.28 -17.14 -2.03
CA THR A 177 -1.03 -16.35 -1.85
C THR A 177 -0.32 -16.09 -3.18
N LEU A 178 -0.33 -17.06 -4.10
CA LEU A 178 0.27 -16.88 -5.43
C LEU A 178 -0.42 -15.76 -6.22
N ASP A 179 -1.75 -15.71 -6.19
CA ASP A 179 -2.53 -14.70 -6.93
C ASP A 179 -2.26 -13.30 -6.38
N LEU A 180 -2.14 -13.17 -5.05
CA LEU A 180 -1.79 -11.90 -4.40
C LEU A 180 -0.37 -11.46 -4.71
N ALA A 181 0.59 -12.36 -4.56
CA ALA A 181 1.99 -12.06 -4.85
C ALA A 181 2.13 -11.63 -6.32
N THR A 182 1.44 -12.31 -7.24
CA THR A 182 1.45 -12.00 -8.68
C THR A 182 0.77 -10.66 -8.96
N ASN A 183 -0.42 -10.41 -8.42
CA ASN A 183 -1.15 -9.16 -8.65
C ASN A 183 -0.40 -7.96 -8.06
N ALA A 184 0.12 -8.08 -6.83
CA ALA A 184 0.90 -7.04 -6.18
C ALA A 184 2.15 -6.67 -6.99
N ARG A 185 2.90 -7.68 -7.48
CA ARG A 185 4.04 -7.46 -8.38
C ARG A 185 3.62 -6.73 -9.64
N ASN A 186 2.58 -7.19 -10.32
CA ASN A 186 2.12 -6.59 -11.58
C ASN A 186 1.67 -5.14 -11.37
N CYS A 187 0.90 -4.87 -10.32
CA CYS A 187 0.51 -3.50 -9.96
C CYS A 187 1.74 -2.63 -9.69
N TYR A 188 2.70 -3.11 -8.90
CA TYR A 188 3.93 -2.38 -8.62
C TYR A 188 4.76 -2.10 -9.88
N ILE A 189 5.03 -3.13 -10.69
CA ILE A 189 5.81 -3.05 -11.93
C ILE A 189 5.18 -2.04 -12.89
N ASN A 190 3.87 -2.12 -13.11
CA ASN A 190 3.16 -1.22 -14.04
C ASN A 190 3.10 0.21 -13.52
N SER A 191 2.92 0.40 -12.21
CA SER A 191 2.76 1.73 -11.61
C SER A 191 4.08 2.51 -11.56
N PHE A 192 5.19 1.81 -11.33
CA PHE A 192 6.54 2.39 -11.25
C PHE A 192 7.34 2.25 -12.56
N GLY A 193 6.75 1.66 -13.62
CA GLY A 193 7.39 1.50 -14.93
C GLY A 193 8.66 0.65 -14.89
N ILE A 194 8.69 -0.36 -14.01
CA ILE A 194 9.87 -1.20 -13.81
C ILE A 194 9.99 -2.20 -14.96
N THR A 195 11.17 -2.28 -15.56
CA THR A 195 11.48 -3.23 -16.63
C THR A 195 12.12 -4.50 -16.08
N THR A 196 12.01 -5.60 -16.82
CA THR A 196 12.68 -6.88 -16.50
C THR A 196 14.19 -6.70 -16.28
N ASN A 197 14.84 -5.82 -17.05
CA ASN A 197 16.27 -5.52 -16.90
C ASN A 197 16.59 -4.80 -15.58
N GLN A 198 15.72 -3.90 -15.13
CA GLN A 198 15.86 -3.25 -13.82
C GLN A 198 15.70 -4.28 -12.69
N THR A 199 14.74 -5.20 -12.80
CA THR A 199 14.58 -6.30 -11.84
C THR A 199 15.81 -7.20 -11.81
N LYS A 200 16.33 -7.61 -12.97
CA LYS A 200 17.52 -8.48 -13.08
C LYS A 200 18.78 -7.82 -12.53
N SER A 201 18.93 -6.50 -12.70
CA SER A 201 20.09 -5.74 -12.23
C SER A 201 20.03 -5.37 -10.74
N ASN A 202 18.85 -5.41 -10.10
CA ASN A 202 18.72 -5.09 -8.68
C ASN A 202 17.67 -5.96 -7.95
N PRO A 203 17.86 -7.29 -7.92
CA PRO A 203 16.90 -8.20 -7.30
C PRO A 203 16.78 -7.95 -5.78
N ASP A 204 17.85 -7.47 -5.13
CA ASP A 204 17.86 -7.10 -3.71
C ASP A 204 16.86 -5.97 -3.37
N LYS A 205 16.68 -5.00 -4.27
CA LYS A 205 15.70 -3.93 -4.10
C LYS A 205 14.30 -4.41 -4.44
N GLU A 206 14.14 -5.09 -5.56
CA GLU A 206 12.80 -5.47 -6.05
C GLU A 206 12.12 -6.51 -5.15
N ILE A 207 12.85 -7.45 -4.54
CA ILE A 207 12.26 -8.38 -3.57
C ILE A 207 11.58 -7.64 -2.41
N LEU A 208 12.18 -6.54 -1.93
CA LEU A 208 11.63 -5.76 -0.83
C LEU A 208 10.41 -4.94 -1.27
N ASN A 209 10.48 -4.34 -2.45
CA ASN A 209 9.35 -3.58 -3.00
C ASN A 209 8.13 -4.47 -3.23
N TRP A 210 8.34 -5.67 -3.79
CA TRP A 210 7.26 -6.61 -4.06
C TRP A 210 6.62 -7.15 -2.79
N LEU A 211 7.43 -7.46 -1.77
CA LEU A 211 6.93 -7.84 -0.45
C LEU A 211 6.14 -6.69 0.21
N GLY A 212 6.62 -5.44 0.07
CA GLY A 212 5.92 -4.25 0.56
C GLY A 212 4.58 -4.04 -0.15
N ALA A 213 4.57 -4.11 -1.49
CA ALA A 213 3.36 -3.98 -2.29
C ALA A 213 2.33 -5.08 -1.97
N GLU A 214 2.77 -6.34 -1.79
CA GLU A 214 1.87 -7.43 -1.39
C GLU A 214 1.32 -7.21 0.01
N TYR A 215 2.14 -6.73 0.94
CA TYR A 215 1.69 -6.41 2.30
C TYR A 215 0.60 -5.33 2.29
N GLU A 216 0.79 -4.25 1.54
CA GLU A 216 -0.22 -3.18 1.40
C GLU A 216 -1.50 -3.67 0.72
N LEU A 217 -1.38 -4.46 -0.35
CA LEU A 217 -2.54 -5.07 -1.00
C LEU A 217 -3.31 -5.97 -0.03
N PHE A 218 -2.60 -6.82 0.71
CA PHE A 218 -3.21 -7.71 1.69
C PHE A 218 -3.90 -6.94 2.81
N LYS A 219 -3.28 -5.88 3.34
CA LYS A 219 -3.85 -5.01 4.36
C LYS A 219 -5.11 -4.30 3.85
N THR A 220 -5.10 -3.87 2.59
CA THR A 220 -6.28 -3.26 1.96
C THR A 220 -7.44 -4.24 1.88
N ILE A 221 -7.20 -5.49 1.47
CA ILE A 221 -8.21 -6.57 1.50
C ILE A 221 -8.68 -6.85 2.92
N GLU A 222 -7.76 -6.95 3.87
CA GLU A 222 -8.07 -7.26 5.27
C GLU A 222 -9.01 -6.20 5.87
N ASN A 223 -8.73 -4.92 5.64
CA ASN A 223 -9.58 -3.81 6.08
C ASN A 223 -10.95 -3.80 5.41
N ASP A 224 -11.01 -4.12 4.12
CA ASP A 224 -12.27 -4.20 3.39
C ASP A 224 -13.16 -5.35 3.92
N ARG A 225 -12.61 -6.56 4.02
CA ARG A 225 -13.36 -7.77 4.44
C ARG A 225 -13.71 -7.78 5.92
N TYR A 226 -12.89 -7.17 6.78
CA TYR A 226 -13.14 -7.08 8.22
C TYR A 226 -13.80 -5.79 8.67
N SER A 227 -14.15 -4.89 7.75
CA SER A 227 -14.82 -3.62 8.04
C SER A 227 -16.04 -3.79 8.96
N GLU A 228 -16.90 -4.77 8.68
CA GLU A 228 -18.08 -5.06 9.52
C GLU A 228 -17.72 -5.72 10.86
N LEU A 229 -16.68 -6.56 10.88
CA LEU A 229 -16.23 -7.24 12.10
C LEU A 229 -15.68 -6.24 13.12
N ILE A 230 -14.92 -5.24 12.66
CA ILE A 230 -14.30 -4.23 13.53
C ILE A 230 -15.29 -3.14 13.98
N ARG A 231 -16.42 -2.96 13.29
CA ARG A 231 -17.45 -1.99 13.63
C ARG A 231 -18.42 -2.46 14.72
N LYS A 232 -18.48 -3.77 14.99
CA LYS A 232 -19.44 -4.36 15.92
C LYS A 232 -18.73 -4.84 17.18
N PRO A 233 -19.32 -4.64 18.38
CA PRO A 233 -18.76 -5.21 19.60
C PRO A 233 -18.84 -6.74 19.58
N PHE A 234 -17.81 -7.40 20.11
CA PHE A 234 -17.81 -8.86 20.28
C PHE A 234 -18.75 -9.25 21.42
N ALA A 235 -19.51 -10.34 21.23
CA ALA A 235 -20.45 -10.84 22.23
C ALA A 235 -19.75 -11.43 23.47
N SER A 236 -18.51 -11.88 23.31
CA SER A 236 -17.69 -12.44 24.39
C SER A 236 -16.20 -12.21 24.15
N VAL A 237 -15.39 -12.35 25.22
CA VAL A 237 -13.93 -12.38 25.11
C VAL A 237 -13.45 -13.55 24.26
N GLU A 238 -14.16 -14.68 24.29
CA GLU A 238 -13.81 -15.86 23.49
C GLU A 238 -13.96 -15.60 21.99
N ASP A 239 -15.03 -14.92 21.58
CA ASP A 239 -15.25 -14.55 20.17
C ASP A 239 -14.18 -13.59 19.66
N LEU A 240 -13.76 -12.64 20.49
CA LEU A 240 -12.64 -11.73 20.18
C LEU A 240 -11.34 -12.53 19.98
N VAL A 241 -11.00 -13.41 20.92
CA VAL A 241 -9.76 -14.22 20.85
C VAL A 241 -9.77 -15.14 19.64
N LYS A 242 -10.89 -15.79 19.33
CA LYS A 242 -11.04 -16.66 18.15
C LYS A 242 -10.84 -15.88 16.85
N SER A 243 -11.41 -14.68 16.76
CA SER A 243 -11.30 -13.81 15.59
C SER A 243 -9.86 -13.32 15.40
N ALA A 244 -9.24 -12.83 16.48
CA ALA A 244 -7.83 -12.40 16.48
C ALA A 244 -6.88 -13.54 16.06
N ASN A 245 -7.07 -14.76 16.61
CA ASN A 245 -6.27 -15.92 16.23
C ASN A 245 -6.43 -16.30 14.77
N THR A 246 -7.63 -16.20 14.21
CA THR A 246 -7.90 -16.46 12.79
C THR A 246 -7.12 -15.49 11.90
N ILE A 247 -7.17 -14.20 12.24
CA ILE A 247 -6.43 -13.14 11.55
C ILE A 247 -4.92 -13.37 11.63
N LEU A 248 -4.40 -13.62 12.84
CA LEU A 248 -2.97 -13.85 13.07
C LEU A 248 -2.45 -15.10 12.35
N ASN A 249 -3.22 -16.19 12.35
CA ASN A 249 -2.83 -17.42 11.66
C ASN A 249 -2.84 -17.24 10.14
N ARG A 250 -3.77 -16.45 9.59
CA ARG A 250 -3.76 -16.10 8.16
C ARG A 250 -2.51 -15.31 7.80
N ARG A 251 -2.14 -14.29 8.58
CA ARG A 251 -0.91 -13.50 8.37
C ARG A 251 0.34 -14.38 8.39
N LYS A 252 0.44 -15.29 9.37
CA LYS A 252 1.58 -16.23 9.51
C LYS A 252 1.70 -17.20 8.32
N SER A 253 0.60 -17.81 7.89
CA SER A 253 0.57 -18.77 6.79
C SER A 253 1.00 -18.13 5.46
N ARG A 254 0.62 -16.87 5.25
CA ARG A 254 0.89 -16.12 4.01
C ARG A 254 2.34 -15.69 3.89
N ALA A 255 2.92 -15.14 4.95
CA ALA A 255 4.26 -14.53 4.90
C ALA A 255 5.35 -15.50 4.42
N GLY A 256 5.27 -16.79 4.78
CA GLY A 256 6.23 -17.80 4.31
C GLY A 256 6.14 -18.03 2.80
N LYS A 257 4.95 -18.42 2.32
CA LYS A 257 4.72 -18.69 0.89
C LYS A 257 4.91 -17.48 -0.01
N SER A 258 4.54 -16.29 0.48
CA SER A 258 4.77 -15.02 -0.22
C SER A 258 6.24 -14.84 -0.60
N LEU A 259 7.14 -15.08 0.36
CA LEU A 259 8.57 -14.98 0.13
C LEU A 259 9.07 -15.98 -0.92
N GLU A 260 8.61 -17.23 -0.86
CA GLU A 260 8.93 -18.26 -1.86
C GLU A 260 8.47 -17.81 -3.26
N HIS A 261 7.24 -17.32 -3.40
CA HIS A 261 6.69 -16.90 -4.70
C HIS A 261 7.45 -15.71 -5.32
N HIS A 262 7.92 -14.76 -4.52
CA HIS A 262 8.72 -13.65 -5.06
C HIS A 262 10.14 -14.08 -5.43
N LEU A 263 10.77 -14.94 -4.64
CA LEU A 263 12.09 -15.51 -4.97
C LEU A 263 12.02 -16.34 -6.26
N GLU A 264 10.98 -17.17 -6.40
CA GLU A 264 10.72 -17.94 -7.61
C GLU A 264 10.65 -17.05 -8.85
N GLU A 265 9.93 -15.93 -8.76
CA GLU A 265 9.83 -14.97 -9.87
C GLU A 265 11.17 -14.29 -10.19
N ILE A 266 11.96 -13.92 -9.17
CA ILE A 266 13.31 -13.37 -9.36
C ILE A 266 14.20 -14.37 -10.09
N PHE A 267 14.17 -15.65 -9.72
CA PHE A 267 14.98 -16.68 -10.35
C PHE A 267 14.55 -16.94 -11.79
N LYS A 268 13.24 -16.90 -12.09
CA LYS A 268 12.71 -16.97 -13.47
C LYS A 268 13.20 -15.80 -14.32
N ILE A 269 13.07 -14.57 -13.83
CA ILE A 269 13.54 -13.36 -14.51
C ILE A 269 15.06 -13.37 -14.71
N SER A 270 15.79 -13.98 -13.77
CA SER A 270 17.24 -14.16 -13.84
C SER A 270 17.67 -15.33 -14.74
N GLU A 271 16.71 -16.05 -15.33
CA GLU A 271 16.92 -17.19 -16.24
C GLU A 271 17.68 -18.36 -15.59
N LEU A 272 17.53 -18.54 -14.27
CA LEU A 272 18.12 -19.68 -13.56
C LEU A 272 17.32 -20.96 -13.84
N THR A 273 18.03 -22.07 -14.05
CA THR A 273 17.41 -23.41 -14.01
C THR A 273 17.25 -23.84 -12.55
N PHE A 274 16.02 -24.11 -12.13
CA PHE A 274 15.73 -24.58 -10.76
C PHE A 274 14.44 -25.40 -10.72
N GLN A 275 14.26 -26.14 -9.64
CA GLN A 275 13.00 -26.81 -9.32
C GLN A 275 12.58 -26.54 -7.88
N THR A 276 11.27 -26.42 -7.66
CA THR A 276 10.64 -26.31 -6.34
C THR A 276 9.86 -27.58 -6.02
N GLN A 277 9.56 -27.85 -4.75
CA GLN A 277 8.71 -28.98 -4.32
C GLN A 277 9.24 -30.38 -4.71
N VAL A 278 10.53 -30.48 -5.03
CA VAL A 278 11.20 -31.75 -5.32
C VAL A 278 11.46 -32.55 -4.05
N ILE A 279 11.51 -33.87 -4.17
CA ILE A 279 11.79 -34.76 -3.04
C ILE A 279 13.24 -35.21 -3.14
N THR A 280 14.01 -34.91 -2.11
CA THR A 280 15.39 -35.38 -1.89
C THR A 280 15.38 -36.61 -0.96
N GLU A 281 16.48 -36.91 -0.27
CA GLU A 281 16.54 -38.02 0.67
C GLU A 281 15.50 -37.86 1.80
N ASN A 282 15.01 -38.98 2.33
CA ASN A 282 14.13 -39.03 3.50
C ASN A 282 12.83 -38.20 3.39
N ASN A 283 12.25 -38.09 2.19
CA ASN A 283 11.04 -37.30 1.91
C ASN A 283 11.16 -35.82 2.27
N LYS A 284 12.38 -35.28 2.24
CA LYS A 284 12.62 -33.85 2.44
C LYS A 284 12.30 -33.09 1.17
N LYS A 285 11.88 -31.84 1.37
CA LYS A 285 11.43 -30.94 0.30
C LYS A 285 12.08 -29.59 0.52
N PRO A 286 13.26 -29.35 -0.08
CA PRO A 286 13.83 -28.02 -0.04
C PRO A 286 12.96 -27.04 -0.84
N ASP A 287 13.04 -25.76 -0.46
CA ASP A 287 12.26 -24.72 -1.13
C ASP A 287 12.73 -24.56 -2.58
N PHE A 288 14.05 -24.49 -2.81
CA PHE A 288 14.66 -24.41 -4.14
C PHE A 288 15.88 -25.34 -4.27
N LEU A 289 15.91 -26.10 -5.37
CA LEU A 289 17.04 -26.92 -5.79
C LEU A 289 17.52 -26.47 -7.17
N PHE A 290 18.84 -26.32 -7.33
CA PHE A 290 19.48 -25.92 -8.58
C PHE A 290 20.52 -26.97 -9.02
N PRO A 291 20.57 -27.35 -10.30
CA PRO A 291 19.63 -26.96 -11.36
C PRO A 291 18.30 -27.74 -11.31
N ASN A 292 18.34 -29.03 -10.95
CA ASN A 292 17.17 -29.91 -10.94
C ASN A 292 17.45 -31.21 -10.16
N ILE A 293 16.40 -32.01 -9.97
CA ILE A 293 16.45 -33.28 -9.23
C ILE A 293 17.22 -34.37 -9.99
N GLU A 294 17.23 -34.31 -11.32
CA GLU A 294 17.98 -35.25 -12.15
C GLU A 294 19.49 -35.12 -11.91
N ALA A 295 20.02 -33.90 -11.93
CA ALA A 295 21.40 -33.59 -11.59
C ALA A 295 21.71 -33.98 -10.12
N TYR A 296 20.77 -33.72 -9.21
CA TYR A 296 20.90 -34.09 -7.80
C TYR A 296 20.91 -35.61 -7.56
N ASN A 297 20.31 -36.41 -8.43
CA ASN A 297 20.32 -37.87 -8.30
C ASN A 297 21.46 -38.53 -9.11
N ASP A 298 22.06 -37.81 -10.05
CA ASP A 298 23.19 -38.32 -10.84
C ASP A 298 24.49 -38.27 -10.03
N SER A 299 24.97 -39.44 -9.62
CA SER A 299 26.26 -39.62 -8.91
C SER A 299 27.49 -39.12 -9.70
N LYS A 300 27.38 -38.92 -11.01
CA LYS A 300 28.46 -38.39 -11.87
C LYS A 300 28.44 -36.86 -11.98
N PHE A 301 27.33 -36.22 -11.59
CA PHE A 301 27.22 -34.77 -11.58
C PHE A 301 28.09 -34.18 -10.47
N ASP A 302 28.77 -33.06 -10.75
CA ASP A 302 29.65 -32.40 -9.77
C ASP A 302 28.83 -31.80 -8.63
N ASP A 303 29.03 -32.32 -7.41
CA ASP A 303 28.38 -31.83 -6.20
C ASP A 303 28.61 -30.33 -5.96
N LYS A 304 29.70 -29.75 -6.47
CA LYS A 304 29.98 -28.31 -6.34
C LYS A 304 29.06 -27.42 -7.18
N LYS A 305 28.39 -28.00 -8.18
CA LYS A 305 27.40 -27.32 -9.03
C LYS A 305 25.96 -27.48 -8.51
N LEU A 306 25.75 -28.30 -7.47
CA LEU A 306 24.46 -28.44 -6.81
C LEU A 306 24.28 -27.34 -5.77
N VAL A 307 23.20 -26.58 -5.89
CA VAL A 307 22.89 -25.50 -4.94
C VAL A 307 21.52 -25.74 -4.33
N LEU A 308 21.44 -25.53 -3.02
CA LEU A 308 20.21 -25.55 -2.24
C LEU A 308 19.96 -24.15 -1.69
N LEU A 309 18.75 -23.64 -1.83
CA LEU A 309 18.30 -22.45 -1.10
C LEU A 309 17.02 -22.76 -0.33
N ALA A 310 17.08 -22.61 0.98
CA ALA A 310 15.91 -22.51 1.83
C ALA A 310 15.54 -21.04 2.05
N SER A 311 14.27 -20.76 2.26
CA SER A 311 13.75 -19.41 2.51
C SER A 311 13.00 -19.37 3.84
N LYS A 312 13.35 -18.39 4.69
CA LYS A 312 12.64 -18.15 5.95
C LYS A 312 12.53 -16.65 6.19
N THR A 313 11.31 -16.15 6.34
CA THR A 313 11.07 -14.74 6.74
C THR A 313 11.81 -14.39 8.04
N THR A 314 11.89 -15.34 8.98
CA THR A 314 12.66 -15.21 10.23
C THR A 314 13.35 -16.53 10.57
N CYS A 315 14.67 -16.49 10.79
CA CYS A 315 15.49 -17.66 11.05
C CYS A 315 15.37 -18.18 12.49
N LYS A 316 15.48 -17.31 13.52
CA LYS A 316 15.52 -17.66 14.97
C LYS A 316 16.06 -19.07 15.23
N ASP A 317 15.33 -20.01 15.84
CA ASP A 317 15.83 -21.38 16.02
C ASP A 317 15.46 -22.34 14.88
N ARG A 318 14.70 -21.87 13.89
CA ARG A 318 14.11 -22.70 12.82
C ARG A 318 15.07 -23.00 11.67
N TRP A 319 16.19 -22.28 11.56
CA TRP A 319 17.18 -22.53 10.50
C TRP A 319 17.74 -23.95 10.53
N ARG A 320 17.79 -24.61 11.70
CA ARG A 320 18.29 -25.99 11.84
C ARG A 320 17.50 -27.01 11.01
N GLN A 321 16.25 -26.69 10.68
CA GLN A 321 15.38 -27.57 9.89
C GLN A 321 15.96 -27.85 8.49
N ILE A 322 16.77 -26.93 7.95
CA ILE A 322 17.31 -27.01 6.59
C ILE A 322 18.54 -27.92 6.47
N LEU A 323 19.17 -28.27 7.61
CA LEU A 323 20.46 -28.97 7.61
C LEU A 323 20.37 -30.36 6.99
N ASN A 324 19.21 -31.00 7.12
CA ASN A 324 18.98 -32.37 6.67
C ASN A 324 18.15 -32.40 5.36
N GLU A 325 18.07 -31.30 4.60
CA GLU A 325 17.22 -31.24 3.39
C GLU A 325 17.88 -31.81 2.14
N ALA A 326 19.20 -31.98 2.08
CA ALA A 326 19.89 -32.49 0.89
C ALA A 326 21.30 -33.00 1.22
N ASP A 327 21.51 -34.29 1.39
CA ASP A 327 22.78 -34.80 1.96
C ASP A 327 24.01 -34.53 1.06
N ARG A 328 23.84 -34.48 -0.27
CA ARG A 328 24.95 -34.19 -1.21
C ARG A 328 25.47 -32.76 -1.11
N ILE A 329 24.62 -31.81 -0.73
CA ILE A 329 24.95 -30.38 -0.75
C ILE A 329 25.46 -29.95 0.62
N LYS A 330 26.77 -29.77 0.75
CA LYS A 330 27.41 -29.40 2.03
C LYS A 330 27.06 -27.99 2.50
N THR A 331 27.03 -27.02 1.58
CA THR A 331 26.71 -25.62 1.91
C THR A 331 25.23 -25.37 1.74
N LYS A 332 24.54 -25.01 2.82
CA LYS A 332 23.10 -24.70 2.82
C LYS A 332 22.91 -23.20 2.69
N HIS A 333 22.37 -22.72 1.58
CA HIS A 333 22.01 -21.32 1.49
C HIS A 333 20.66 -21.08 2.17
N LEU A 334 20.57 -20.01 2.95
CA LEU A 334 19.35 -19.62 3.65
C LEU A 334 19.03 -18.16 3.37
N PHE A 335 17.99 -17.92 2.58
CA PHE A 335 17.46 -16.58 2.39
C PHE A 335 16.65 -16.14 3.60
N THR A 336 16.89 -14.92 4.09
CA THR A 336 16.07 -14.34 5.15
C THR A 336 15.89 -12.83 5.08
N LEU A 337 14.74 -12.37 5.61
CA LEU A 337 14.41 -10.96 5.82
C LEU A 337 14.73 -10.49 7.26
N GLN A 338 15.24 -11.38 8.12
CA GLN A 338 15.56 -11.05 9.50
C GLN A 338 16.73 -10.06 9.55
N GLN A 339 16.47 -8.86 10.08
CA GLN A 339 17.50 -7.85 10.32
C GLN A 339 18.22 -8.17 11.62
N GLY A 340 19.46 -8.67 11.51
CA GLY A 340 20.31 -9.01 12.64
C GLY A 340 20.11 -10.43 13.18
N ILE A 341 21.25 -11.09 13.40
CA ILE A 341 21.37 -12.40 14.05
C ILE A 341 22.54 -12.30 15.04
N SER A 342 22.40 -12.92 16.21
CA SER A 342 23.44 -12.86 17.24
C SER A 342 24.76 -13.50 16.76
N LYS A 343 25.90 -13.00 17.24
CA LYS A 343 27.22 -13.56 16.91
C LYS A 343 27.30 -15.07 17.18
N ASN A 344 26.76 -15.52 18.31
CA ASN A 344 26.73 -16.94 18.68
C ASN A 344 25.98 -17.78 17.66
N GLN A 345 24.81 -17.29 17.23
CA GLN A 345 24.01 -17.99 16.23
C GLN A 345 24.66 -17.97 14.84
N LEU A 346 25.31 -16.87 14.44
CA LEU A 346 26.06 -16.80 13.18
C LEU A 346 27.26 -17.76 13.18
N ASN A 347 28.00 -17.84 14.29
CA ASN A 347 29.07 -18.82 14.46
C ASN A 347 28.55 -20.25 14.33
N GLU A 348 27.38 -20.52 14.90
CA GLU A 348 26.77 -21.82 14.80
C GLU A 348 26.33 -22.14 13.37
N MET A 349 25.66 -21.21 12.68
CA MET A 349 25.31 -21.34 11.27
C MET A 349 26.54 -21.67 10.41
N ASN A 350 27.64 -20.92 10.58
CA ASN A 350 28.89 -21.17 9.88
C ASN A 350 29.46 -22.58 10.19
N LYS A 351 29.41 -23.00 11.45
CA LYS A 351 29.88 -24.34 11.88
C LYS A 351 29.12 -25.46 11.19
N TYR A 352 27.82 -25.27 10.94
CA TYR A 352 26.96 -26.25 10.25
C TYR A 352 26.88 -26.03 8.72
N GLY A 353 27.75 -25.18 8.15
CA GLY A 353 27.80 -24.96 6.70
C GLY A 353 26.61 -24.16 6.15
N VAL A 354 25.94 -23.37 6.99
CA VAL A 354 24.84 -22.49 6.55
C VAL A 354 25.40 -21.14 6.11
N GLN A 355 25.10 -20.77 4.88
CA GLN A 355 25.46 -19.48 4.30
C GLN A 355 24.21 -18.62 4.15
N LEU A 356 24.21 -17.43 4.76
CA LEU A 356 23.07 -16.53 4.69
C LEU A 356 23.03 -15.79 3.36
N VAL A 357 21.82 -15.63 2.85
CA VAL A 357 21.47 -14.75 1.74
C VAL A 357 20.48 -13.71 2.25
N VAL A 358 20.77 -12.42 2.07
CA VAL A 358 19.91 -11.33 2.57
C VAL A 358 19.78 -10.22 1.53
N PRO A 359 18.72 -9.42 1.55
CA PRO A 359 18.67 -8.17 0.80
C PRO A 359 19.86 -7.27 1.15
N LYS A 360 20.49 -6.67 0.15
CA LYS A 360 21.66 -5.78 0.30
C LYS A 360 21.47 -4.68 1.35
N SER A 361 20.28 -4.09 1.44
CA SER A 361 19.95 -3.06 2.44
C SER A 361 20.01 -3.58 3.89
N TYR A 362 19.79 -4.87 4.11
CA TYR A 362 19.78 -5.49 5.43
C TYR A 362 21.16 -5.96 5.88
N LEU A 363 22.17 -5.99 5.01
CA LEU A 363 23.52 -6.44 5.34
C LEU A 363 24.15 -5.65 6.52
N ASN A 364 23.83 -4.36 6.63
CA ASN A 364 24.34 -3.50 7.70
C ASN A 364 23.76 -3.81 9.08
N SER A 365 22.65 -4.55 9.16
CA SER A 365 22.07 -5.00 10.44
C SER A 365 22.87 -6.13 11.10
N PHE A 366 23.82 -6.74 10.39
CA PHE A 366 24.66 -7.83 10.89
C PHE A 366 25.99 -7.29 11.45
N PRO A 367 26.62 -8.01 12.40
CA PRO A 367 27.92 -7.61 12.92
C PRO A 367 28.99 -7.60 11.83
N GLN A 368 29.84 -6.57 11.82
CA GLN A 368 30.80 -6.28 10.75
C GLN A 368 31.69 -7.47 10.37
N GLU A 369 32.15 -8.24 11.36
CA GLU A 369 33.01 -9.42 11.18
C GLU A 369 32.37 -10.56 10.38
N PHE A 370 31.03 -10.62 10.31
CA PHE A 370 30.31 -11.66 9.56
C PHE A 370 29.85 -11.19 8.17
N ARG A 371 29.79 -9.88 7.91
CA ARG A 371 29.23 -9.33 6.66
C ARG A 371 29.93 -9.86 5.41
N GLY A 372 31.23 -10.17 5.49
CA GLY A 372 31.99 -10.76 4.39
C GLY A 372 31.56 -12.17 4.00
N ASN A 373 30.94 -12.93 4.91
CA ASN A 373 30.46 -14.30 4.67
C ASN A 373 28.97 -14.37 4.29
N ILE A 374 28.26 -13.24 4.30
CA ILE A 374 26.84 -13.15 3.96
C ILE A 374 26.71 -12.74 2.49
N LEU A 375 25.92 -13.48 1.72
CA LEU A 375 25.63 -13.15 0.33
C LEU A 375 24.46 -12.17 0.25
N THR A 376 24.51 -11.26 -0.73
CA THR A 376 23.30 -10.53 -1.15
C THR A 376 22.50 -11.40 -2.12
N LEU A 377 21.24 -11.08 -2.37
CA LEU A 377 20.44 -11.81 -3.35
C LEU A 377 21.06 -11.72 -4.75
N GLU A 378 21.52 -10.54 -5.15
CA GLU A 378 22.27 -10.32 -6.40
C GLU A 378 23.50 -11.23 -6.51
N LYS A 379 24.31 -11.31 -5.44
CA LYS A 379 25.49 -12.18 -5.42
C LYS A 379 25.13 -13.66 -5.47
N PHE A 380 24.06 -14.06 -4.81
CA PHE A 380 23.58 -15.44 -4.85
C PHE A 380 23.10 -15.81 -6.26
N VAL A 381 22.33 -14.96 -6.92
CA VAL A 381 21.91 -15.17 -8.33
C VAL A 381 23.13 -15.27 -9.25
N GLY A 382 24.12 -14.39 -9.09
CA GLY A 382 25.38 -14.46 -9.84
C GLY A 382 26.15 -15.76 -9.60
N TYR A 383 26.25 -16.19 -8.34
CA TYR A 383 26.88 -17.46 -7.97
C TYR A 383 26.19 -18.66 -8.62
N VAL A 384 24.84 -18.74 -8.56
CA VAL A 384 24.09 -19.84 -9.17
C VAL A 384 24.27 -19.85 -10.69
N ASN A 385 24.26 -18.69 -11.35
CA ASN A 385 24.54 -18.62 -12.80
C ASN A 385 25.88 -19.26 -13.16
N THR A 386 26.96 -18.92 -12.44
CA THR A 386 28.29 -19.54 -12.68
C THR A 386 28.31 -21.05 -12.45
N THR A 387 27.42 -21.60 -11.61
CA THR A 387 27.32 -23.07 -11.45
C THR A 387 26.60 -23.77 -12.60
N GLN A 388 25.82 -23.03 -13.41
CA GLN A 388 25.02 -23.55 -14.52
C GLN A 388 25.68 -23.39 -15.90
N GLU A 389 26.74 -22.58 -15.97
CA GLU A 389 27.73 -22.59 -17.07
C GLU A 389 28.56 -23.89 -17.05
#